data_AF-A0A9X4G778-F1
#
_entry.id   AF-A0A9X4G778-F1
#
_cell.length_a   1.000
_cell.length_b   1.000
_cell.length_c   1.000
_cell.angle_alpha   90.00
_cell.angle_beta   90.00
_cell.angle_gamma   90.00
#
_symmetry.space_group_name_H-M   'P 1'
#
loop_
_entity.id
_entity.type
_entity.pdbx_description
1 polymer ?
#
loop_
_entity_poly.entity_id
_entity_poly.type
_entity_poly.pdbx_seq_one_letter_code
_entity_poly.pdbx_strand_id
1 'polypeptide(L)' 'MFASPKEIRKDIALSVKAPRRMQIADAVAEFMRVPMGGAASVKWDRNRAPYIIEPMNCLNSREYDSVVFVGP' A
#
# COMPACT_ATOMS: atom_id res chain seq x y z
N MET A 1 1.76 39.62 14.37
CA MET A 1 0.54 38.88 13.95
C MET A 1 0.79 37.42 14.27
N PHE A 2 0.02 36.82 15.19
CA PHE A 2 0.20 35.41 15.57
C PHE A 2 -0.54 34.50 14.57
N ALA A 3 0.03 33.34 14.25
CA ALA A 3 -0.59 32.37 13.34
C ALA A 3 -1.84 31.75 13.97
N SER A 4 -2.87 31.47 13.16
CA SER A 4 -4.09 30.82 13.65
C SER A 4 -3.82 29.36 14.00
N PRO A 5 -4.35 28.82 15.12
CA PRO A 5 -4.28 27.39 15.42
C PRO A 5 -4.83 26.50 14.29
N LYS A 6 -5.79 27.00 13.50
CA LYS A 6 -6.33 26.28 12.35
C LYS A 6 -5.31 26.14 11.22
N GLU A 7 -4.50 27.17 11.00
CA GLU A 7 -3.46 27.20 9.97
C GLU A 7 -2.33 26.24 10.34
N ILE A 8 -1.87 26.30 11.59
CA ILE A 8 -0.84 25.40 12.13
C ILE A 8 -1.24 23.92 11.95
N ARG A 9 -2.49 23.56 12.30
CA ARG A 9 -2.97 22.16 12.12
C ARG A 9 -3.00 21.71 10.67
N LYS A 10 -3.36 22.59 9.74
CA LYS A 10 -3.40 22.25 8.31
C LYS A 10 -2.00 22.03 7.75
N ASP A 11 -1.05 22.84 8.20
CA ASP A 11 0.33 22.76 7.75
C ASP A 11 0.98 21.44 8.19
N ILE A 12 0.83 21.09 9.48
CA ILE A 12 1.31 19.80 10.03
C ILE A 12 0.65 18.59 9.35
N ALA A 13 -0.62 18.71 8.94
CA ALA A 13 -1.32 17.62 8.26
C ALA A 13 -0.68 17.23 6.91
N LEU A 14 0.06 18.15 6.26
CA LEU A 14 0.80 17.85 5.04
C LEU A 14 2.05 17.01 5.33
N SER A 15 2.69 17.19 6.48
CA SER A 15 3.89 16.43 6.88
C SER A 15 3.62 14.95 7.13
N VAL A 16 2.40 14.59 7.53
CA VAL A 16 1.97 13.20 7.74
C VAL A 16 1.22 12.60 6.54
N LYS A 17 1.00 13.39 5.48
CA LYS A 17 0.29 12.91 4.29
C LYS A 17 1.23 12.04 3.45
N ALA A 18 0.80 10.81 3.15
CA ALA A 18 1.56 9.92 2.27
C ALA A 18 1.88 10.62 0.92
N PRO A 19 3.15 10.62 0.46
CA PRO A 19 3.57 11.35 -0.75
C PRO A 19 2.87 10.90 -2.04
N ARG A 20 2.44 9.63 -2.10
CA ARG A 20 1.67 9.07 -3.21
C ARG A 20 0.53 8.22 -2.68
N ARG A 21 -0.67 8.43 -3.21
CA ARG A 21 -1.80 7.52 -3.01
C ARG A 21 -1.89 6.61 -4.22
N MET A 22 -1.60 5.34 -4.02
CA MET A 22 -1.81 4.28 -5.00
C MET A 22 -2.43 3.07 -4.31
N GLN A 23 -3.15 2.25 -5.05
CA GLN A 23 -3.62 0.97 -4.52
C GLN A 23 -2.41 0.07 -4.24
N ILE A 24 -2.48 -0.69 -3.16
CA ILE A 24 -1.36 -1.55 -2.73
C ILE A 24 -1.06 -2.60 -3.79
N ALA A 25 -2.09 -3.19 -4.40
CA ALA A 25 -1.92 -4.15 -5.49
C ALA A 25 -1.19 -3.57 -6.71
N ASP A 26 -1.40 -2.29 -7.02
CA ASP A 26 -0.70 -1.63 -8.14
C ASP A 26 0.78 -1.40 -7.78
N ALA A 27 1.07 -1.03 -6.53
CA ALA A 27 2.45 -0.86 -6.04
C ALA A 27 3.21 -2.19 -6.07
N VAL A 28 2.55 -3.26 -5.66
CA VAL A 28 3.09 -4.62 -5.70
C VAL A 28 3.39 -5.04 -7.14
N ALA A 29 2.48 -4.81 -8.08
CA ALA A 29 2.72 -5.13 -9.50
C ALA A 29 3.89 -4.33 -10.10
N GLU A 30 4.06 -3.07 -9.67
CA GLU A 30 5.14 -2.22 -10.18
C GLU A 30 6.51 -2.62 -9.63
N PHE A 31 6.58 -2.85 -8.31
CA PHE A 31 7.83 -2.90 -7.55
C PHE A 31 8.20 -4.29 -7.02
N MET A 32 7.24 -5.17 -6.74
CA MET A 32 7.51 -6.48 -6.14
C MET A 32 8.11 -7.47 -7.14
N ARG A 33 9.05 -8.29 -6.65
CA ARG A 33 9.69 -9.37 -7.39
C ARG A 33 9.42 -10.72 -6.72
N VAL A 34 9.05 -11.72 -7.53
CA VAL A 34 8.85 -13.12 -7.11
C VAL A 34 10.10 -13.91 -7.49
N PRO A 35 10.77 -14.59 -6.54
CA PRO A 35 11.93 -15.43 -6.84
C PRO A 35 11.48 -16.68 -7.60
N MET A 36 12.20 -17.02 -8.68
CA MET A 36 11.92 -18.20 -9.52
C MET A 36 12.95 -19.33 -9.32
N GLY A 37 13.88 -19.17 -8.38
CA GLY A 37 15.04 -20.05 -8.21
C GLY A 37 16.22 -19.64 -9.10
N GLY A 38 17.41 -20.18 -8.83
CA GLY A 38 18.60 -19.98 -9.68
C GLY A 38 19.02 -18.52 -9.86
N ALA A 39 18.94 -17.71 -8.80
CA ALA A 39 19.25 -16.26 -8.81
C ALA A 39 18.36 -15.38 -9.73
N ALA A 40 17.26 -15.92 -10.27
CA ALA A 40 16.31 -15.16 -11.08
C ALA A 40 15.11 -14.67 -10.28
N SER A 41 14.57 -13.50 -10.67
CA SER A 41 13.30 -13.00 -10.17
C SER A 41 12.48 -12.33 -11.27
N VAL A 42 11.16 -12.48 -11.21
CA VAL A 42 10.20 -11.88 -12.14
C VAL A 42 9.34 -10.87 -11.41
N LYS A 43 8.72 -9.93 -12.14
CA LYS A 43 7.70 -9.07 -11.52
C LYS A 43 6.50 -9.93 -11.10
N TRP A 44 5.87 -9.55 -9.99
CA TRP A 44 4.61 -10.16 -9.62
C TRP A 44 3.52 -9.82 -10.65
N ASP A 45 2.70 -10.83 -11.00
CA ASP A 45 1.61 -10.70 -11.97
C ASP A 45 0.26 -10.80 -11.26
N ARG A 46 -0.53 -9.72 -11.35
CA ARG A 46 -1.87 -9.61 -10.79
C ARG A 46 -2.85 -10.64 -11.32
N ASN A 47 -2.67 -11.07 -12.57
CA ASN A 47 -3.57 -12.02 -13.22
C ASN A 47 -3.34 -13.46 -12.75
N ARG A 48 -2.17 -13.73 -12.18
CA ARG A 48 -1.80 -15.06 -11.69
C ARG A 48 -2.39 -15.37 -10.32
N ALA A 49 -2.53 -14.36 -9.45
CA ALA A 49 -3.10 -14.50 -8.11
C ALA A 49 -4.16 -13.42 -7.83
N PRO A 50 -5.26 -13.38 -8.60
CA PRO A 50 -6.23 -12.29 -8.53
C PRO A 50 -6.98 -12.23 -7.20
N TYR A 51 -7.10 -13.35 -6.49
CA TYR A 51 -7.75 -13.43 -5.18
C TYR A 51 -7.04 -12.63 -4.09
N ILE A 52 -5.78 -12.23 -4.32
CA ILE A 52 -5.00 -11.43 -3.36
C ILE A 52 -5.24 -9.92 -3.53
N ILE A 53 -5.82 -9.49 -4.65
CA ILE A 53 -5.96 -8.06 -5.00
C ILE A 53 -6.85 -7.31 -4.02
N GLU A 54 -8.05 -7.84 -3.74
CA GLU A 54 -8.98 -7.22 -2.79
C GLU A 54 -8.39 -7.17 -1.36
N PRO A 55 -7.85 -8.26 -0.79
CA PRO A 55 -7.27 -8.20 0.54
C PRO A 55 -6.08 -7.23 0.62
N MET A 56 -5.22 -7.19 -0.40
CA MET A 56 -4.12 -6.21 -0.44
C MET A 56 -4.64 -4.77 -0.36
N ASN A 57 -5.70 -4.44 -1.09
CA ASN A 57 -6.23 -3.08 -1.12
C ASN A 57 -6.98 -2.70 0.17
N CYS A 58 -7.53 -3.68 0.90
CA CYS A 58 -8.13 -3.46 2.21
C CYS A 58 -7.13 -2.98 3.26
N LEU A 59 -5.82 -3.24 3.11
CA LEU A 59 -4.77 -2.72 4.01
C LEU A 59 -4.65 -1.19 4.02
N ASN A 60 -5.19 -0.50 3.01
CA ASN A 60 -5.26 0.97 2.98
C ASN A 60 -6.48 1.51 3.75
N SER A 61 -7.44 0.65 4.10
CA SER A 61 -8.62 1.04 4.87
C SER A 61 -8.28 1.12 6.36
N ARG A 62 -8.95 2.03 7.08
CA ARG A 62 -8.92 2.09 8.55
C ARG A 62 -10.02 1.25 9.20
N GLU A 63 -10.86 0.62 8.40
CA GLU A 63 -11.89 -0.30 8.89
C GLU A 63 -11.31 -1.66 9.27
N TYR A 64 -10.11 -1.96 8.79
CA TYR A 64 -9.41 -3.22 9.02
C TYR A 64 -8.06 -2.95 9.67
N ASP A 65 -7.76 -3.67 10.75
CA ASP A 65 -6.46 -3.58 11.43
C ASP A 65 -5.39 -4.49 10.81
N SER A 66 -5.81 -5.59 10.16
CA SER A 66 -4.90 -6.56 9.56
C SER A 66 -5.58 -7.43 8.49
N VAL A 67 -4.75 -8.05 7.64
CA VAL A 67 -5.17 -9.06 6.65
C VAL A 67 -4.39 -10.35 6.92
N VAL A 68 -5.10 -11.46 7.06
CA VAL A 68 -4.53 -12.78 7.36
C VAL A 68 -4.78 -13.71 6.18
N PHE A 69 -3.71 -14.29 5.64
CA PHE A 69 -3.78 -15.32 4.61
C PHE A 69 -3.63 -16.70 5.27
N VAL A 70 -4.64 -17.55 5.14
CA VAL A 70 -4.61 -18.94 5.64
C VAL A 70 -4.45 -19.86 4.44
N GLY A 71 -3.31 -20.55 4.38
CA GLY A 71 -3.09 -21.63 3.41
C GLY A 71 -3.60 -22.98 3.94
N PRO A 72 -3.78 -23.98 3.07
CA PRO A 72 -3.97 -25.38 3.46
C PRO A 72 -2.70 -25.97 4.10
#